data_AF-A0A5C7UWT3-F1
#
_entry.id   AF-A0A5C7UWT3-F1
#
_cell.length_a   1.000
_cell.length_b   1.000
_cell.length_c   1.000
_cell.angle_alpha   90.00
_cell.angle_beta   90.00
_cell.angle_gamma   90.00
#
_symmetry.space_group_name_H-M   'P 1'
#
loop_
_entity.id
_entity.type
_entity.pdbx_description
1 polymer ?
#
loop_
_entity_poly.entity_id
_entity_poly.type
_entity_poly.pdbx_seq_one_letter_code
_entity_poly.pdbx_strand_id
1 'polypeptide(L)'
;SKLGQRKFNASAGELFASTNWAPKQRPVSLEEQAIKAAEIAKASAPPPAPTAPPLQFKYAGKAIANNETWVFLSQSGENLIAKIGGKINDKYRLDSITDDKVTLTYLPLNSKQTLTITNKLAGNFQ
;
A
#
# COMPACT_ATOMS: atom_id res chain seq x y z
N SER A 1 0.46 -44.25 92.90
CA SER A 1 1.11 -43.86 91.62
C SER A 1 0.45 -42.61 91.08
N LYS A 2 1.21 -41.52 90.91
CA LYS A 2 0.69 -40.18 90.56
C LYS A 2 0.28 -40.11 89.08
N LEU A 3 -0.95 -39.66 88.87
CA LEU A 3 -1.58 -39.31 87.60
C LEU A 3 -0.90 -38.06 87.02
N GLY A 4 -0.22 -38.21 85.88
CA GLY A 4 0.43 -37.12 85.14
C GLY A 4 -0.44 -36.66 83.96
N GLN A 5 -0.62 -35.34 83.84
CA GLN A 5 -1.53 -34.66 82.93
C GLN A 5 -1.01 -34.60 81.47
N ARG A 6 -1.91 -34.98 80.55
CA ARG A 6 -2.22 -34.54 79.17
C ARG A 6 -1.29 -33.54 78.47
N LYS A 7 -0.98 -33.77 77.18
CA LYS A 7 -0.98 -32.75 76.12
C LYS A 7 -1.39 -33.37 74.77
N PHE A 8 -2.57 -32.98 74.27
CA PHE A 8 -2.95 -33.19 72.87
C PHE A 8 -2.12 -32.22 72.02
N ASN A 9 -1.45 -32.72 70.97
CA ASN A 9 -0.85 -31.86 69.96
C ASN A 9 -1.93 -31.43 68.97
N ALA A 10 -2.18 -30.12 68.92
CA ALA A 10 -3.01 -29.49 67.91
C ALA A 10 -2.22 -29.35 66.59
N SER A 11 -2.11 -30.45 65.84
CA SER A 11 -1.69 -30.42 64.43
C SER A 11 -2.94 -30.44 63.53
N ALA A 12 -3.94 -29.62 63.87
CA ALA A 12 -5.15 -29.42 63.08
C ALA A 12 -5.09 -28.14 62.22
N GLY A 13 -3.89 -27.55 62.08
CA GLY A 13 -3.67 -26.30 61.33
C GLY A 13 -3.16 -26.47 59.90
N GLU A 14 -2.78 -27.67 59.48
CA GLU A 14 -2.14 -27.89 58.17
C GLU A 14 -3.08 -28.46 57.10
N LEU A 15 -4.38 -28.54 57.39
CA LEU A 15 -5.38 -29.06 56.44
C LEU A 15 -5.74 -28.08 55.31
N PHE A 16 -5.21 -26.85 55.37
CA PHE A 16 -5.37 -25.83 54.33
C PHE A 16 -4.02 -25.29 53.87
N ALA A 17 -2.98 -26.13 53.78
CA ALA A 17 -1.84 -25.79 52.94
C ALA A 17 -2.41 -25.47 51.55
N SER A 18 -2.36 -24.19 51.14
CA SER A 18 -2.81 -23.74 49.82
C SER A 18 -2.15 -24.63 48.79
N THR A 19 -2.95 -25.54 48.23
CA THR A 19 -2.55 -26.36 47.10
C THR A 19 -2.33 -25.38 45.96
N ASN A 20 -1.07 -24.98 45.80
CA ASN A 20 -0.60 -24.18 44.69
C ASN A 20 -0.60 -25.08 43.47
N TRP A 21 -1.78 -25.27 42.88
CA TRP A 21 -1.92 -25.73 41.51
C TRP A 21 -1.41 -24.60 40.61
N ALA A 22 -0.10 -24.49 40.50
CA ALA A 22 0.50 -23.78 39.39
C ALA A 22 0.77 -24.83 38.31
N PRO A 23 -0.03 -24.91 37.22
CA PRO A 23 0.46 -25.61 36.05
C PRO A 23 1.77 -24.92 35.69
N LYS A 24 2.87 -25.67 35.55
CA LYS A 24 4.09 -25.13 34.95
C LYS A 24 3.65 -24.51 33.64
N GLN A 25 3.60 -23.16 33.57
CA GLN A 25 3.32 -22.48 32.32
C GLN A 25 4.38 -23.03 31.38
N ARG A 26 3.96 -23.79 30.35
CA ARG A 26 4.84 -24.02 29.21
C ARG A 26 5.31 -22.63 28.83
N PRO A 27 6.63 -22.38 28.68
CA PRO A 27 7.06 -21.13 28.11
C PRO A 27 6.30 -21.06 26.78
N VAL A 28 5.29 -20.21 26.72
CA VAL A 28 4.62 -19.85 25.46
C VAL A 28 5.77 -19.34 24.62
N SER A 29 6.23 -20.21 23.73
CA SER A 29 7.51 -20.06 23.06
C SER A 29 7.54 -18.66 22.49
N LEU A 30 8.66 -17.95 22.63
CA LEU A 30 8.82 -16.62 22.05
C LEU A 30 8.45 -16.63 20.55
N GLU A 31 8.53 -17.80 19.90
CA GLU A 31 8.00 -18.09 18.57
C GLU A 31 6.47 -17.90 18.45
N GLU A 32 5.66 -18.40 19.37
CA GLU A 32 4.19 -18.32 19.30
C GLU A 32 3.67 -16.88 19.51
N GLN A 33 4.36 -16.11 20.35
CA GLN A 33 4.12 -14.67 20.50
C GLN A 33 4.62 -13.88 19.29
N ALA A 34 5.73 -14.29 18.66
CA ALA A 34 6.23 -13.68 17.44
C ALA A 34 5.30 -13.96 16.24
N ILE A 35 4.72 -15.16 16.12
CA ILE A 35 3.78 -15.51 15.05
C ILE A 35 2.48 -14.70 15.22
N LYS A 36 1.98 -14.57 16.46
CA LYS A 36 0.77 -13.78 16.74
C LYS A 36 1.01 -12.27 16.54
N ALA A 37 2.16 -11.74 16.92
CA ALA A 37 2.54 -10.35 16.65
C ALA A 37 2.71 -10.07 15.15
N ALA A 38 3.27 -11.01 14.38
CA ALA A 38 3.41 -10.90 12.93
C ALA A 38 2.06 -10.96 12.19
N GLU A 39 1.08 -11.68 12.73
CA GLU A 39 -0.27 -11.76 12.19
C GLU A 39 -1.07 -10.48 12.47
N ILE A 40 -0.95 -9.91 13.67
CA ILE A 40 -1.57 -8.62 14.02
C ILE A 40 -0.94 -7.47 13.21
N ALA A 41 0.38 -7.50 12.97
CA ALA A 41 1.07 -6.51 12.15
C ALA A 41 0.62 -6.54 10.67
N LYS A 42 0.29 -7.72 10.12
CA LYS A 42 -0.25 -7.85 8.75
C LYS A 42 -1.72 -7.42 8.63
N ALA A 43 -2.52 -7.63 9.67
CA ALA A 43 -3.91 -7.16 9.73
C ALA A 43 -4.02 -5.64 9.92
N SER A 44 -2.95 -4.98 10.35
CA SER A 44 -2.89 -3.54 10.64
C SER A 44 -2.23 -2.72 9.52
N ALA A 45 -1.90 -3.34 8.38
CA ALA A 45 -1.32 -2.60 7.26
C ALA A 45 -2.37 -1.60 6.74
N PRO A 46 -2.06 -0.29 6.68
CA PRO A 46 -2.96 0.68 6.08
C PRO A 46 -3.26 0.27 4.63
N PRO A 47 -4.46 0.57 4.11
CA PRO A 47 -4.80 0.26 2.73
C PRO A 47 -3.72 0.83 1.80
N PRO A 48 -3.34 0.11 0.73
CA PRO A 48 -2.32 0.59 -0.20
C PRO A 48 -2.72 1.96 -0.72
N ALA A 49 -1.74 2.86 -0.80
CA ALA A 49 -1.98 4.21 -1.30
C ALA A 49 -2.62 4.14 -2.69
N PRO A 50 -3.57 5.04 -3.00
CA PRO A 50 -4.17 5.08 -4.33
C PRO A 50 -3.07 5.29 -5.37
N THR A 51 -2.95 4.34 -6.29
CA THR A 51 -1.96 4.40 -7.37
C THR A 51 -2.62 4.97 -8.62
N ALA A 52 -1.87 5.73 -9.41
CA ALA A 52 -2.39 6.29 -10.64
C ALA A 52 -2.72 5.19 -11.66
N PRO A 53 -3.79 5.33 -12.44
CA PRO A 53 -4.20 4.32 -13.41
C PRO A 53 -3.18 4.23 -14.56
N PRO A 54 -3.06 3.07 -15.23
CA PRO A 54 -2.20 2.91 -16.40
C PRO A 54 -2.64 3.81 -17.55
N LEU A 55 -1.69 4.37 -18.30
CA LEU A 55 -1.99 5.21 -19.47
C LEU A 55 -2.60 4.36 -20.59
N GLN A 56 -3.89 4.60 -20.85
CA GLN A 56 -4.62 4.01 -21.99
C GLN A 56 -4.66 4.96 -23.19
N PHE A 57 -3.76 5.94 -23.24
CA PHE A 57 -3.61 6.85 -24.37
C PHE A 57 -2.79 6.18 -25.47
N LYS A 58 -3.19 6.42 -26.72
CA LYS A 58 -2.42 6.08 -27.91
C LYS A 58 -1.95 7.37 -28.56
N TYR A 59 -0.67 7.45 -28.88
CA TYR A 59 -0.11 8.58 -29.60
C TYR A 59 -0.56 8.56 -31.07
N ALA A 60 -1.17 9.65 -31.53
CA ALA A 60 -1.60 9.83 -32.92
C ALA A 60 -0.70 10.79 -33.71
N GLY A 61 -0.04 11.74 -33.04
CA GLY A 61 0.88 12.67 -33.70
C GLY A 61 1.22 13.91 -32.87
N LYS A 62 2.01 14.81 -33.44
CA LYS A 62 2.27 16.16 -32.92
C LYS A 62 2.20 17.18 -34.05
N ALA A 63 1.75 18.40 -33.76
CA ALA A 63 1.81 19.53 -34.68
C ALA A 63 2.48 20.72 -34.00
N ILE A 64 3.16 21.54 -34.79
CA ILE A 64 3.76 22.79 -34.32
C ILE A 64 3.01 23.92 -35.01
N ALA A 65 2.36 24.78 -34.22
CA ALA A 65 1.61 25.93 -34.71
C ALA A 65 1.90 27.13 -33.81
N ASN A 66 2.19 28.30 -34.39
CA ASN A 66 2.49 29.54 -33.64
C ASN A 66 3.58 29.35 -32.57
N ASN A 67 4.64 28.60 -32.89
CA ASN A 67 5.72 28.27 -31.96
C ASN A 67 5.27 27.45 -30.72
N GLU A 68 4.10 26.81 -30.80
CA GLU A 68 3.51 25.97 -29.77
C GLU A 68 3.37 24.52 -30.28
N THR A 69 3.76 23.55 -29.46
CA THR A 69 3.65 22.13 -29.80
C THR A 69 2.38 21.53 -29.22
N TRP A 70 1.58 20.95 -30.10
CA TRP A 70 0.34 20.24 -29.80
C TRP A 70 0.56 18.74 -29.96
N VAL A 71 0.03 17.95 -29.03
CA VAL A 71 -0.01 16.49 -29.13
C VAL A 71 -1.42 16.02 -29.42
N PHE A 72 -1.53 15.05 -30.30
CA PHE A 72 -2.76 14.34 -30.63
C PHE A 72 -2.67 12.95 -29.99
N LEU A 73 -3.61 12.67 -29.09
CA LEU A 73 -3.75 11.39 -28.42
C LEU A 73 -5.12 10.82 -28.74
N SER A 74 -5.27 9.51 -28.64
CA SER A 74 -6.58 8.86 -28.64
C SER A 74 -6.75 7.99 -27.40
N GLN A 75 -7.94 8.01 -26.81
CA GLN A 75 -8.32 7.18 -25.68
C GLN A 75 -9.67 6.55 -25.99
N SER A 76 -9.76 5.22 -25.99
CA SER A 76 -11.03 4.50 -26.23
C SER A 76 -11.78 4.91 -27.53
N GLY A 77 -11.06 5.40 -28.54
CA GLY A 77 -11.63 5.87 -29.81
C GLY A 77 -11.93 7.38 -29.87
N GLU A 78 -11.78 8.11 -28.76
CA GLU A 78 -11.93 9.56 -28.73
C GLU A 78 -10.59 10.25 -29.01
N ASN A 79 -10.60 11.30 -29.83
CA ASN A 79 -9.41 12.11 -30.11
C ASN A 79 -9.29 13.25 -29.10
N LEU A 80 -8.08 13.40 -28.56
CA LEU A 80 -7.72 14.34 -27.52
C LEU A 80 -6.55 15.19 -28.01
N ILE A 81 -6.63 16.50 -27.81
CA ILE A 81 -5.61 17.46 -28.24
C ILE A 81 -5.19 18.28 -27.03
N ALA A 82 -3.90 18.40 -26.81
CA ALA A 82 -3.36 19.25 -25.76
C ALA A 82 -2.00 19.84 -26.13
N LYS A 83 -1.70 20.98 -25.54
CA LYS A 83 -0.39 21.63 -25.56
C LYS A 83 0.32 21.47 -24.22
N ILE A 84 1.61 21.79 -24.15
CA ILE A 84 2.37 21.77 -22.89
C ILE A 84 1.68 22.69 -21.87
N GLY A 85 1.46 22.16 -20.66
CA GLY A 85 0.69 22.80 -19.59
C GLY A 85 -0.83 22.67 -19.72
N GLY A 86 -1.34 22.24 -20.88
CA GLY A 86 -2.75 22.02 -21.14
C GLY A 86 -3.31 20.80 -20.39
N LYS A 87 -4.62 20.83 -20.11
CA LYS A 87 -5.35 19.74 -19.46
C LYS A 87 -6.01 18.83 -20.49
N ILE A 88 -6.09 17.54 -20.17
CA ILE A 88 -6.77 16.50 -20.93
C ILE A 88 -7.83 15.88 -20.01
N ASN A 89 -9.10 15.97 -20.42
CA ASN A 89 -10.26 15.44 -19.68
C ASN A 89 -10.30 15.89 -18.20
N ASP A 90 -9.73 17.06 -17.87
CA ASP A 90 -9.53 17.58 -16.50
C ASP A 90 -8.85 16.62 -15.50
N LYS A 91 -8.32 15.49 -15.98
CA LYS A 91 -7.67 14.44 -15.17
C LYS A 91 -6.17 14.42 -15.37
N TYR A 92 -5.70 14.84 -16.54
CA TYR A 92 -4.28 14.86 -16.87
C TYR A 92 -3.84 16.25 -17.30
N ARG A 93 -2.57 16.57 -17.05
CA ARG A 93 -1.88 17.73 -17.60
C ARG A 93 -0.73 17.26 -18.47
N LEU A 94 -0.55 17.84 -19.64
CA LEU A 94 0.61 17.59 -20.47
C LEU A 94 1.83 18.33 -19.91
N ASP A 95 2.91 17.62 -19.62
CA ASP A 95 4.12 18.18 -19.00
C ASP A 95 5.24 18.39 -20.03
N SER A 96 5.46 17.42 -20.92
CA SER A 96 6.49 17.50 -21.95
C SER A 96 6.18 16.58 -23.13
N ILE A 97 6.64 16.97 -24.32
CA ILE A 97 6.49 16.20 -25.57
C ILE A 97 7.88 16.05 -26.18
N THR A 98 8.30 14.82 -26.44
CA THR A 98 9.56 14.51 -27.13
C THR A 98 9.29 13.55 -28.30
N ASP A 99 10.31 13.21 -29.08
CA ASP A 99 10.15 12.25 -30.18
C ASP A 99 9.93 10.81 -29.71
N ASP A 100 10.48 10.46 -28.54
CA ASP A 100 10.43 9.11 -27.97
C ASP A 100 9.27 8.92 -26.98
N LYS A 101 8.91 9.98 -26.26
CA LYS A 101 7.95 9.90 -25.15
C LYS A 101 7.17 11.18 -24.92
N VAL A 102 5.98 11.01 -24.34
CA VAL A 102 5.13 12.09 -23.85
C VAL A 102 4.99 11.96 -22.34
N THR A 103 5.24 13.03 -21.59
CA THR A 103 5.10 13.05 -20.14
C THR A 103 3.80 13.74 -19.75
N LEU A 104 2.99 13.05 -18.94
CA LEU A 104 1.72 13.55 -18.43
C LEU A 104 1.72 13.53 -16.91
N THR A 105 1.02 14.46 -16.28
CA THR A 105 0.75 14.46 -14.84
C THR A 105 -0.70 14.13 -14.60
N TYR A 106 -0.97 13.06 -13.85
CA TYR A 106 -2.31 12.74 -13.36
C TYR A 106 -2.65 13.66 -12.19
N LEU A 107 -3.60 14.57 -12.40
CA LEU A 107 -3.92 15.66 -11.47
C LEU A 107 -4.45 15.18 -10.10
N PRO A 108 -5.34 14.16 -10.00
CA PRO A 108 -5.88 13.75 -8.71
C PRO A 108 -4.84 13.25 -7.71
N LEU A 109 -3.73 12.68 -8.20
CA LEU A 109 -2.63 12.17 -7.36
C LEU A 109 -1.31 12.92 -7.60
N ASN A 110 -1.35 14.01 -8.37
CA ASN A 110 -0.17 14.75 -8.88
C ASN A 110 0.99 13.84 -9.35
N SER A 111 0.66 12.71 -9.96
CA SER A 111 1.62 11.64 -10.29
C SER A 111 2.05 11.74 -11.75
N LYS A 112 3.37 11.76 -12.00
CA LYS A 112 3.91 11.79 -13.37
C LYS A 112 3.87 10.41 -14.00
N GLN A 113 3.44 10.36 -15.25
CA GLN A 113 3.38 9.15 -16.07
C GLN A 113 3.97 9.42 -17.44
N THR A 114 4.65 8.42 -17.98
CA THR A 114 5.34 8.52 -19.27
C THR A 114 4.66 7.60 -20.26
N LEU A 115 4.23 8.16 -21.39
CA LEU A 115 3.74 7.42 -22.54
C LEU A 115 4.89 7.26 -23.54
N THR A 116 5.40 6.05 -23.70
CA THR A 116 6.40 5.75 -24.73
C THR A 116 5.74 5.67 -26.10
N ILE A 117 6.28 6.40 -27.07
CA ILE A 117 5.80 6.42 -28.45
C ILE A 117 6.35 5.18 -29.16
N THR A 118 5.66 4.05 -28.97
CA THR A 118 6.10 2.76 -29.55
C THR A 118 5.70 2.63 -31.02
N ASN A 119 4.75 3.45 -31.49
CA ASN A 119 4.29 3.41 -32.88
C ASN A 119 5.01 4.47 -33.73
N LYS A 120 6.19 4.14 -34.26
CA LYS A 120 6.88 4.91 -35.31
C LYS A 120 6.13 4.91 -36.67
N LEU A 121 4.88 4.45 -36.72
CA LEU A 121 4.01 4.41 -37.91
C LEU A 121 2.96 5.52 -37.97
N ALA A 122 2.93 6.45 -37.00
CA ALA A 122 2.09 7.64 -37.10
C ALA A 122 2.80 8.66 -38.03
N GLY A 123 2.36 8.68 -39.29
CA GLY A 123 2.97 9.43 -40.38
C GLY A 123 3.30 10.88 -40.05
N ASN A 124 4.53 11.27 -40.39
CA ASN A 124 4.90 12.66 -40.54
C ASN A 124 4.12 13.21 -41.75
N PHE A 125 2.99 13.87 -41.52
CA PHE A 125 2.38 14.68 -42.55
C PHE A 125 3.18 15.97 -42.65
N GLN A 126 4.06 16.04 -43.64
CA GLN A 126 4.71 17.26 -44.11
C GLN A 126 3.72 18.11 -44.92
#